data_AF-A0AB40BXW6-F1
#
_entry.id   AF-A0AB40BXW6-F1
#
_cell.length_a   1.000
_cell.length_b   1.000
_cell.length_c   1.000
_cell.angle_alpha   90.00
_cell.angle_beta   90.00
_cell.angle_gamma   90.00
#
_symmetry.space_group_name_H-M   'P 1'
#
loop_
_entity.id
_entity.type
_entity.pdbx_description
1 polymer ?
#
loop_
_entity_poly.entity_id
_entity_poly.type
_entity_poly.pdbx_seq_one_letter_code
_entity_poly.pdbx_strand_id
1 'polypeptide(L)'
;MAKKNNQLFFMKPWGLRSIINFIVSLFLALAIILFISSTAKTGNAREGGMESAKAAGQGEDGEICDLFSGKWVFDNLTYPLYSERECMFMSDQSACEKFGRKNFRYQNWRWQPNGCDLPRFNATRLLESLRGRRMVFVGDSLNRNQWVSMVCLLGSVIPSSLKSMETNGSLMSFKAKEYNASVEFYWSPLLVESNSDHPTNHRIPDRIVRTQSIEKHAKHWTDADILVFNSYLWWRRSTMKVMWGSFQDNDGIYKEIEILRAYELALKTWSDWLEFNVDPLKTQLFFVSMSPTHFWGEEWGIDSNQNCYNETEPIKKIGFWGRGSDKRMMNVVDTAIDRLKDRGVSVQILNVTQLSEYRKDGHPSIYRKQWDPLTEEQIANPSSYADCIHWCLPGVPDVWNELLYAYIFKQQ
;
A
#
# COMPACT_ATOMS: atom_id res chain seq x y z
N MET A 1 57.89 -19.84 -46.85
CA MET A 1 57.61 -20.05 -48.29
C MET A 1 56.15 -20.39 -48.46
N ALA A 2 55.43 -19.58 -49.23
CA ALA A 2 54.03 -19.80 -49.56
C ALA A 2 53.87 -20.99 -50.54
N LYS A 3 52.88 -21.85 -50.30
CA LYS A 3 52.27 -22.71 -51.32
C LYS A 3 50.75 -22.68 -51.16
N LYS A 4 50.08 -22.03 -52.11
CA LYS A 4 48.65 -22.19 -52.38
C LYS A 4 48.40 -23.60 -52.90
N ASN A 5 47.43 -24.31 -52.34
CA ASN A 5 46.76 -25.43 -52.97
C ASN A 5 45.25 -25.13 -53.03
N ASN A 6 44.71 -25.14 -54.25
CA ASN A 6 43.27 -25.11 -54.53
C ASN A 6 42.61 -26.41 -54.04
N GLN A 7 41.46 -26.30 -53.36
CA GLN A 7 40.49 -27.40 -53.28
C GLN A 7 39.10 -26.89 -53.67
N LEU A 8 38.52 -27.53 -54.68
CA LEU A 8 37.13 -27.40 -55.12
C LEU A 8 36.20 -27.97 -54.05
N PHE A 9 35.18 -27.21 -53.63
CA PHE A 9 34.08 -27.72 -52.80
C PHE A 9 33.00 -28.37 -53.68
N PHE A 10 32.84 -29.69 -53.55
CA PHE A 10 31.68 -30.43 -54.05
C PHE A 10 30.52 -30.31 -53.04
N MET A 11 29.37 -29.76 -53.45
CA MET A 11 28.14 -29.78 -52.66
C MET A 11 27.53 -31.19 -52.67
N LYS A 12 27.25 -31.75 -51.49
CA LYS A 12 26.53 -33.02 -51.32
C LYS A 12 25.04 -32.85 -51.65
N PRO A 13 24.39 -33.84 -52.31
CA PRO A 13 22.95 -33.78 -52.57
C PRO A 13 22.14 -33.92 -51.27
N TRP A 14 21.05 -33.16 -51.18
CA TRP A 14 20.10 -33.22 -50.06
C TRP A 14 19.45 -34.60 -49.97
N GLY A 15 19.55 -35.22 -48.79
CA GLY A 15 18.93 -36.52 -48.52
C GLY A 15 17.39 -36.44 -48.54
N LEU A 16 16.76 -37.52 -48.99
CA LEU A 16 15.30 -37.66 -49.16
C LEU A 16 14.49 -37.26 -47.91
N ARG A 17 15.04 -37.47 -46.70
CA ARG A 17 14.43 -37.05 -45.42
C ARG A 17 14.35 -35.52 -45.26
N SER A 18 15.33 -34.79 -45.78
CA SER A 18 15.35 -33.32 -45.72
C SER A 18 14.27 -32.70 -46.60
N ILE A 19 14.00 -33.34 -47.74
CA ILE A 19 12.96 -32.92 -48.68
C ILE A 19 11.57 -33.17 -48.08
N ILE A 20 11.36 -34.33 -47.45
CA ILE A 20 10.09 -34.66 -46.79
C ILE A 20 9.79 -33.68 -45.65
N ASN A 21 10.78 -33.38 -44.80
CA ASN A 21 10.59 -32.44 -43.70
C ASN A 21 10.25 -31.02 -44.20
N PHE A 22 10.91 -30.58 -45.28
CA PHE A 22 10.61 -29.28 -45.89
C PHE A 22 9.18 -29.22 -46.45
N ILE A 23 8.72 -30.29 -47.11
CA ILE A 23 7.35 -30.38 -47.64
C ILE A 23 6.33 -30.36 -46.50
N VAL A 24 6.56 -31.12 -45.42
CA VAL A 24 5.66 -31.15 -44.25
C VAL A 24 5.55 -29.77 -43.59
N SER A 25 6.67 -29.06 -43.42
CA SER A 25 6.66 -27.69 -42.90
C SER A 25 5.89 -26.71 -43.79
N LEU A 26 5.97 -26.86 -45.11
CA LEU A 26 5.23 -26.03 -46.06
C LEU A 26 3.72 -26.27 -45.96
N PHE A 27 3.29 -27.53 -45.83
CA PHE A 27 1.88 -27.89 -45.64
C PHE A 27 1.30 -27.36 -44.32
N LEU A 28 2.06 -27.45 -43.22
CA LEU A 28 1.64 -26.91 -41.92
C LEU A 28 1.47 -25.38 -41.97
N ALA A 29 2.38 -24.66 -42.62
CA ALA A 29 2.28 -23.21 -42.78
C ALA A 29 1.04 -22.81 -43.60
N LEU A 30 0.75 -23.53 -44.70
CA LEU A 30 -0.44 -23.31 -45.53
C LEU A 30 -1.75 -23.57 -44.76
N ALA A 31 -1.79 -24.62 -43.92
CA ALA A 31 -2.96 -24.93 -43.10
C ALA A 31 -3.26 -23.82 -42.08
N ILE A 32 -2.22 -23.25 -41.45
CA ILE A 32 -2.36 -22.15 -40.49
C ILE A 32 -2.89 -20.89 -41.19
N ILE A 33 -2.37 -20.55 -42.37
CA ILE A 33 -2.82 -19.38 -43.14
C ILE A 33 -4.29 -19.54 -43.55
N LEU A 34 -4.70 -20.73 -43.99
CA LEU A 34 -6.10 -21.00 -44.35
C LEU A 34 -7.03 -20.90 -43.14
N PHE A 35 -6.61 -21.39 -41.96
CA PHE A 35 -7.39 -21.30 -40.72
C PHE A 35 -7.63 -19.84 -40.30
N ILE A 36 -6.58 -19.00 -40.30
CA ILE A 36 -6.66 -17.57 -40.00
C ILE A 36 -7.56 -16.84 -41.01
N SER A 37 -7.50 -17.21 -42.29
CA SER A 37 -8.36 -16.60 -43.31
C SER A 37 -9.85 -16.95 -43.13
N SER A 38 -10.15 -18.12 -42.54
CA SER A 38 -11.52 -18.55 -42.28
C SER A 38 -12.12 -17.85 -41.07
N THR A 39 -11.33 -17.60 -40.02
CA THR A 39 -11.78 -16.89 -38.82
C THR A 39 -11.92 -15.38 -39.06
N ALA A 40 -11.13 -14.81 -39.96
CA ALA A 40 -11.27 -13.40 -40.38
C ALA A 40 -12.53 -13.15 -41.24
N LYS A 41 -13.08 -14.18 -41.91
CA LYS A 41 -14.28 -14.06 -42.77
C LYS A 41 -15.61 -14.15 -42.03
N THR A 42 -15.62 -14.55 -40.75
CA THR A 42 -16.85 -14.70 -39.96
C THR A 42 -17.14 -13.54 -39.00
N GLY A 43 -16.29 -12.51 -38.96
CA GLY A 43 -16.43 -11.36 -38.06
C GLY A 43 -16.64 -10.03 -38.78
N ASN A 44 -17.71 -9.85 -39.55
CA ASN A 44 -18.19 -8.50 -39.88
C ASN A 44 -19.62 -8.51 -40.46
N ALA A 45 -20.62 -8.11 -39.65
CA ALA A 45 -21.81 -7.36 -40.09
C ALA A 45 -22.84 -7.21 -38.95
N ARG A 46 -22.95 -6.01 -38.36
CA ARG A 46 -24.15 -5.15 -38.37
C ARG A 46 -24.12 -4.10 -37.24
N GLU A 47 -23.82 -2.86 -37.63
CA GLU A 47 -24.32 -1.67 -36.93
C GLU A 47 -25.83 -1.49 -37.19
N GLY A 48 -26.55 -1.08 -36.17
CA GLY A 48 -27.93 -0.63 -36.23
C GLY A 48 -28.34 -0.09 -34.86
N GLY A 49 -28.37 1.23 -34.71
CA GLY A 49 -28.75 1.90 -33.47
C GLY A 49 -30.26 1.85 -33.20
N MET A 50 -30.62 1.84 -31.92
CA MET A 50 -31.87 2.40 -31.41
C MET A 50 -31.76 2.67 -29.89
N GLU A 51 -32.27 3.83 -29.54
CA GLU A 51 -32.62 4.46 -28.26
C GLU A 51 -32.58 3.66 -26.94
N SER A 52 -32.07 4.37 -25.94
CA SER A 52 -32.08 4.04 -24.51
C SER A 52 -33.50 3.96 -23.94
N ALA A 53 -33.91 2.75 -23.54
CA ALA A 53 -34.96 2.54 -22.55
C ALA A 53 -34.37 1.81 -21.34
N LYS A 54 -34.48 2.45 -20.16
CA LYS A 54 -34.16 1.87 -18.85
C LYS A 54 -34.98 0.60 -18.62
N ALA A 55 -34.29 -0.50 -18.34
CA ALA A 55 -34.85 -1.62 -17.58
C ALA A 55 -33.77 -2.15 -16.63
N ALA A 56 -34.10 -2.12 -15.34
CA ALA A 56 -33.34 -2.81 -14.31
C ALA A 56 -33.42 -4.31 -14.55
N GLY A 57 -32.27 -4.98 -14.58
CA GLY A 57 -32.15 -6.42 -14.72
C GLY A 57 -30.78 -6.87 -14.24
N GLN A 58 -30.79 -7.77 -13.26
CA GLN A 58 -29.62 -8.47 -12.73
C GLN A 58 -28.82 -9.10 -13.87
N GLY A 59 -27.51 -8.83 -13.88
CA GLY A 59 -26.53 -9.55 -14.68
C GLY A 59 -25.44 -10.06 -13.75
N GLU A 60 -25.49 -11.35 -13.43
CA GLU A 60 -24.30 -12.11 -13.07
C GLU A 60 -23.50 -12.33 -14.37
N ASP A 61 -22.44 -11.56 -14.53
CA ASP A 61 -21.19 -12.01 -15.14
C ASP A 61 -20.06 -11.30 -14.38
N GLY A 62 -19.04 -12.04 -13.96
CA GLY A 62 -18.14 -11.68 -12.86
C GLY A 62 -17.20 -10.50 -13.14
N GLU A 63 -17.69 -9.27 -13.09
CA GLU A 63 -16.84 -8.08 -13.00
C GLU A 63 -16.17 -8.04 -11.62
N ILE A 64 -14.85 -8.15 -11.62
CA ILE A 64 -14.01 -7.92 -10.43
C ILE A 64 -14.27 -6.49 -9.96
N CYS A 65 -15.03 -6.32 -8.88
CA CYS A 65 -15.26 -5.00 -8.31
C CYS A 65 -13.93 -4.36 -7.89
N ASP A 66 -13.63 -3.20 -8.47
CA ASP A 66 -12.56 -2.31 -8.03
C ASP A 66 -12.98 -1.61 -6.74
N LEU A 67 -12.34 -2.00 -5.62
CA LEU A 67 -12.64 -1.48 -4.30
C LEU A 67 -12.10 -0.06 -4.07
N PHE A 68 -11.24 0.46 -4.95
CA PHE A 68 -10.54 1.74 -4.77
C PHE A 68 -11.08 2.87 -5.65
N SER A 69 -11.99 2.55 -6.59
CA SER A 69 -12.74 3.53 -7.38
C SER A 69 -14.15 3.69 -6.83
N GLY A 70 -14.46 4.89 -6.35
CA GLY A 70 -15.68 5.13 -5.58
C GLY A 70 -15.81 6.57 -5.10
N LYS A 71 -16.60 6.74 -4.05
CA LYS A 71 -16.86 8.04 -3.42
C LYS A 71 -17.03 7.91 -1.92
N TRP A 72 -16.74 9.00 -1.21
CA TRP A 72 -17.10 9.13 0.19
C TRP A 72 -18.59 9.45 0.32
N VAL A 73 -19.25 8.68 1.19
CA VAL A 73 -20.68 8.83 1.52
C VAL A 73 -20.78 9.15 3.01
N PHE A 74 -21.54 10.18 3.34
CA PHE A 74 -21.79 10.52 4.73
C PHE A 74 -22.80 9.52 5.33
N ASP A 75 -22.43 8.91 6.45
CA ASP A 75 -23.24 7.94 7.19
C ASP A 75 -22.95 8.08 8.69
N ASN A 76 -23.83 8.78 9.40
CA ASN A 76 -23.76 8.94 10.85
C ASN A 76 -24.61 7.91 11.62
N LEU A 77 -25.16 6.90 10.92
CA LEU A 77 -25.93 5.82 11.53
C LEU A 77 -25.03 4.62 11.82
N THR A 78 -24.08 4.33 10.93
CA THR A 78 -23.20 3.15 11.05
C THR A 78 -21.74 3.49 11.33
N TYR A 79 -21.33 4.76 11.17
CA TYR A 79 -19.97 5.23 11.47
C TYR A 79 -19.94 6.29 12.58
N PRO A 80 -18.85 6.36 13.37
CA PRO A 80 -17.64 5.52 13.28
C PRO A 80 -17.87 4.07 13.76
N LEU A 81 -16.97 3.16 13.36
CA LEU A 81 -17.05 1.74 13.71
C LEU A 81 -16.74 1.45 15.20
N TYR A 82 -16.16 2.42 15.90
CA TYR A 82 -15.88 2.40 17.33
C TYR A 82 -15.77 3.83 17.87
N SER A 83 -15.89 4.01 19.19
CA SER A 83 -15.67 5.29 19.85
C SER A 83 -14.19 5.50 20.21
N GLU A 84 -13.65 6.71 20.02
CA GLU A 84 -12.26 7.04 20.41
C GLU A 84 -12.01 6.69 21.89
N ARG A 85 -12.98 7.00 22.76
CA ARG A 85 -12.89 6.81 24.22
C ARG A 85 -12.85 5.34 24.64
N GLU A 86 -13.37 4.45 23.82
CA GLU A 86 -13.42 3.01 24.11
C GLU A 86 -12.13 2.29 23.71
N CYS A 87 -11.31 2.90 22.84
CA CYS A 87 -10.04 2.31 22.43
C CYS A 87 -8.94 2.54 23.47
N MET A 88 -8.72 1.53 24.33
CA MET A 88 -7.67 1.55 25.36
C MET A 88 -6.25 1.77 24.82
N PHE A 89 -5.98 1.38 23.58
CA PHE A 89 -4.64 1.43 22.97
C PHE A 89 -4.49 2.59 21.98
N MET A 90 -5.39 3.58 22.06
CA MET A 90 -5.35 4.77 21.22
C MET A 90 -4.02 5.51 21.37
N SER A 91 -3.43 5.90 20.24
CA SER A 91 -2.25 6.75 20.24
C SER A 91 -2.61 8.21 20.51
N ASP A 92 -1.87 8.86 21.40
CA ASP A 92 -1.97 10.31 21.64
C ASP A 92 -1.70 11.18 20.38
N GLN A 93 -1.15 10.60 19.32
CA GLN A 93 -0.98 11.29 18.02
C GLN A 93 -2.26 11.29 17.17
N SER A 94 -3.20 10.39 17.44
CA SER A 94 -4.42 10.17 16.64
C SER A 94 -5.71 10.41 17.44
N ALA A 95 -5.62 10.58 18.76
CA ALA A 95 -6.73 10.81 19.69
C ALA A 95 -7.29 12.25 19.62
N CYS A 96 -7.89 12.63 18.50
CA CYS A 96 -8.26 14.01 18.24
C CYS A 96 -9.32 14.56 19.19
N GLU A 97 -10.29 13.73 19.59
CA GLU A 97 -11.29 14.11 20.60
C GLU A 97 -10.61 14.43 21.94
N LYS A 98 -9.73 13.54 22.41
CA LYS A 98 -8.95 13.73 23.64
C LYS A 98 -8.17 15.05 23.64
N PHE A 99 -7.66 15.45 22.49
CA PHE A 99 -6.89 16.70 22.31
C PHE A 99 -7.74 17.89 21.85
N GLY A 100 -9.07 17.83 22.03
CA GLY A 100 -9.95 19.00 21.99
C GLY A 100 -10.66 19.24 20.65
N ARG A 101 -10.59 18.30 19.70
CA ARG A 101 -11.38 18.38 18.47
C ARG A 101 -12.86 18.21 18.83
N LYS A 102 -13.69 19.20 18.48
CA LYS A 102 -15.14 19.21 18.78
C LYS A 102 -16.02 18.85 17.57
N ASN A 103 -15.49 18.98 16.36
CA ASN A 103 -16.19 18.58 15.14
C ASN A 103 -15.85 17.12 14.85
N PHE A 104 -16.86 16.25 14.93
CA PHE A 104 -16.75 14.80 14.69
C PHE A 104 -17.28 14.34 13.32
N ARG A 105 -17.72 15.26 12.44
CA ARG A 105 -18.28 14.87 11.12
C ARG A 105 -17.30 14.06 10.28
N TYR A 106 -16.00 14.31 10.44
CA TYR A 106 -14.95 13.55 9.74
C TYR A 106 -14.99 12.04 10.05
N GLN A 107 -15.56 11.63 11.18
CA GLN A 107 -15.68 10.23 11.60
C GLN A 107 -16.84 9.51 10.88
N ASN A 108 -17.80 10.25 10.33
CA ASN A 108 -19.05 9.70 9.76
C ASN A 108 -18.99 9.57 8.23
N TRP A 109 -17.80 9.39 7.67
CA TRP A 109 -17.62 9.18 6.23
C TRP A 109 -17.23 7.74 5.98
N ARG A 110 -18.00 7.06 5.12
CA ARG A 110 -17.71 5.71 4.64
C ARG A 110 -17.31 5.74 3.17
N TRP A 111 -16.50 4.78 2.75
CA TRP A 111 -16.15 4.62 1.35
C TRP A 111 -17.16 3.71 0.64
N GLN A 112 -17.65 4.14 -0.51
CA GLN A 112 -18.55 3.39 -1.38
C GLN A 112 -17.89 3.18 -2.74
N PRO A 113 -17.42 1.95 -3.05
CA PRO A 113 -17.01 1.58 -4.40
C PRO A 113 -18.16 1.77 -5.41
N ASN A 114 -17.84 2.09 -6.66
CA ASN A 114 -18.86 2.41 -7.68
C ASN A 114 -19.68 1.18 -8.13
N GLY A 115 -19.09 -0.02 -8.09
CA GLY A 115 -19.70 -1.25 -8.64
C GLY A 115 -20.09 -2.30 -7.60
N CYS A 116 -19.81 -2.07 -6.31
CA CYS A 116 -20.17 -3.00 -5.25
C CYS A 116 -20.18 -2.33 -3.87
N ASP A 117 -20.66 -3.06 -2.88
CA ASP A 117 -20.56 -2.68 -1.47
C ASP A 117 -19.32 -3.31 -0.82
N LEU A 118 -18.71 -2.56 0.11
CA LEU A 118 -17.70 -3.16 0.99
C LEU A 118 -18.38 -4.13 1.96
N PRO A 119 -17.78 -5.31 2.22
CA PRO A 119 -18.28 -6.19 3.26
C PRO A 119 -18.16 -5.48 4.60
N ARG A 120 -19.27 -5.44 5.37
CA ARG A 120 -19.28 -4.82 6.69
C ARG A 120 -18.19 -5.44 7.57
N PHE A 121 -17.37 -4.57 8.18
CA PHE A 121 -16.31 -5.02 9.08
C PHE A 121 -16.91 -5.81 10.25
N ASN A 122 -16.38 -7.00 10.50
CA ASN A 122 -16.75 -7.85 11.61
C ASN A 122 -15.50 -8.25 12.38
N ALA A 123 -15.30 -7.62 13.55
CA ALA A 123 -14.15 -7.84 14.40
C ALA A 123 -14.02 -9.31 14.83
N THR A 124 -15.12 -9.95 15.23
CA THR A 124 -15.13 -11.37 15.62
C THR A 124 -14.72 -12.28 14.47
N ARG A 125 -15.23 -12.04 13.26
CA ARG A 125 -14.85 -12.83 12.07
C ARG A 125 -13.35 -12.69 11.76
N LEU A 126 -12.82 -11.47 11.83
CA LEU A 126 -11.39 -11.24 11.62
C LEU A 126 -10.56 -11.93 12.72
N LEU A 127 -10.95 -11.82 13.99
CA LEU A 127 -10.27 -12.49 15.11
C LEU A 127 -10.29 -14.02 14.97
N GLU A 128 -11.42 -14.61 14.55
CA GLU A 128 -11.48 -16.04 14.26
C GLU A 128 -10.55 -16.45 13.12
N SER A 129 -10.49 -15.66 12.04
CA SER A 129 -9.54 -15.92 10.95
C SER A 129 -8.07 -15.78 11.37
N LEU A 130 -7.81 -15.01 12.44
CA LEU A 130 -6.50 -14.81 13.04
C LEU A 130 -6.20 -15.78 14.18
N ARG A 131 -7.09 -16.75 14.46
CA ARG A 131 -6.89 -17.69 15.56
C ARG A 131 -5.60 -18.48 15.38
N GLY A 132 -4.70 -18.37 16.35
CA GLY A 132 -3.36 -18.98 16.29
C GLY A 132 -2.40 -18.34 15.28
N ARG A 133 -2.72 -17.15 14.75
CA ARG A 133 -1.97 -16.47 13.67
C ARG A 133 -1.42 -15.11 14.09
N ARG A 134 -0.46 -14.63 13.29
CA ARG A 134 0.19 -13.31 13.42
C ARG A 134 -0.10 -12.44 12.20
N MET A 135 -0.65 -11.26 12.43
CA MET A 135 -0.74 -10.17 11.45
C MET A 135 0.26 -9.09 11.83
N VAL A 136 1.15 -8.69 10.91
CA VAL A 136 2.21 -7.71 11.18
C VAL A 136 2.15 -6.57 10.17
N PHE A 137 1.95 -5.35 10.67
CA PHE A 137 2.11 -4.11 9.94
C PHE A 137 3.57 -3.68 9.98
N VAL A 138 4.18 -3.38 8.84
CA VAL A 138 5.60 -3.05 8.73
C VAL A 138 5.76 -1.77 7.91
N GLY A 139 6.30 -0.72 8.54
CA GLY A 139 6.52 0.51 7.79
C GLY A 139 6.75 1.75 8.65
N ASP A 140 6.26 2.86 8.12
CA ASP A 140 6.40 4.19 8.71
C ASP A 140 5.26 4.53 9.70
N SER A 141 5.19 5.79 10.12
CA SER A 141 4.20 6.24 11.10
C SER A 141 2.76 6.16 10.61
N LEU A 142 2.51 6.12 9.29
CA LEU A 142 1.17 5.97 8.74
C LEU A 142 0.71 4.52 8.79
N ASN A 143 1.62 3.56 8.64
CA ASN A 143 1.29 2.16 8.87
C ASN A 143 1.08 1.86 10.35
N ARG A 144 1.82 2.55 11.25
CA ARG A 144 1.46 2.57 12.67
C ARG A 144 0.07 3.15 12.91
N ASN A 145 -0.30 4.22 12.20
CA ASN A 145 -1.63 4.82 12.30
C ASN A 145 -2.73 3.83 11.88
N GLN A 146 -2.51 3.06 10.81
CA GLN A 146 -3.42 2.00 10.37
C GLN A 146 -3.47 0.83 11.36
N TRP A 147 -2.32 0.42 11.92
CA TRP A 147 -2.27 -0.61 12.95
C TRP A 147 -3.05 -0.21 14.21
N VAL A 148 -2.91 1.03 14.70
CA VAL A 148 -3.70 1.51 15.85
C VAL A 148 -5.20 1.44 15.55
N SER A 149 -5.62 1.81 14.33
CA SER A 149 -7.02 1.63 13.89
C SER A 149 -7.45 0.17 13.96
N MET A 150 -6.65 -0.76 13.42
CA MET A 150 -6.97 -2.19 13.46
C MET A 150 -7.08 -2.72 14.89
N VAL A 151 -6.17 -2.29 15.78
CA VAL A 151 -6.22 -2.63 17.20
C VAL A 151 -7.48 -2.10 17.87
N CYS A 152 -7.92 -0.88 17.56
CA CYS A 152 -9.15 -0.32 18.11
C CYS A 152 -10.39 -1.07 17.59
N LEU A 153 -10.45 -1.34 16.28
CA LEU A 153 -11.51 -2.10 15.63
C LEU A 153 -11.70 -3.48 16.29
N LEU A 154 -10.61 -4.23 16.46
CA LEU A 154 -10.62 -5.55 17.08
C LEU A 154 -10.84 -5.48 18.59
N GLY A 155 -10.20 -4.51 19.25
CA GLY A 155 -10.26 -4.34 20.70
C GLY A 155 -11.64 -3.98 21.22
N SER A 156 -12.54 -3.46 20.37
CA SER A 156 -13.92 -3.11 20.72
C SER A 156 -14.76 -4.31 21.19
N VAL A 157 -14.49 -5.52 20.69
CA VAL A 157 -15.23 -6.74 21.03
C VAL A 157 -14.51 -7.65 22.02
N ILE A 158 -13.30 -7.29 22.45
CA ILE A 158 -12.49 -8.10 23.36
C ILE A 158 -12.54 -7.49 24.78
N PRO A 159 -12.91 -8.26 25.82
CA PRO A 159 -12.84 -7.81 27.20
C PRO A 159 -11.44 -7.38 27.62
N SER A 160 -11.33 -6.35 28.46
CA SER A 160 -10.04 -5.75 28.83
C SER A 160 -9.05 -6.73 29.49
N SER A 161 -9.52 -7.74 30.20
CA SER A 161 -8.67 -8.79 30.80
C SER A 161 -8.05 -9.74 29.77
N LEU A 162 -8.69 -9.86 28.59
CA LEU A 162 -8.34 -10.80 27.52
C LEU A 162 -7.54 -10.15 26.38
N LYS A 163 -7.17 -8.88 26.52
CA LYS A 163 -6.28 -8.16 25.60
C LYS A 163 -5.07 -7.56 26.32
N SER A 164 -3.94 -7.47 25.62
CA SER A 164 -2.73 -6.82 26.13
C SER A 164 -1.91 -6.18 25.01
N MET A 165 -1.04 -5.25 25.39
CA MET A 165 -0.08 -4.61 24.51
C MET A 165 1.32 -4.83 25.07
N GLU A 166 2.22 -5.30 24.23
CA GLU A 166 3.63 -5.54 24.55
C GLU A 166 4.51 -4.74 23.60
N THR A 167 5.67 -4.28 24.07
CA THR A 167 6.65 -3.57 23.22
C THR A 167 8.02 -4.15 23.46
N ASN A 168 8.66 -4.59 22.37
CA ASN A 168 10.02 -5.11 22.38
C ASN A 168 10.83 -4.42 21.27
N GLY A 169 11.60 -3.40 21.66
CA GLY A 169 12.34 -2.57 20.72
C GLY A 169 11.41 -1.92 19.69
N SER A 170 11.62 -2.25 18.41
CA SER A 170 10.84 -1.72 17.28
C SER A 170 9.50 -2.44 17.06
N LEU A 171 9.22 -3.55 17.76
CA LEU A 171 8.00 -4.34 17.63
C LEU A 171 7.00 -4.00 18.74
N MET A 172 5.79 -3.57 18.35
CA MET A 172 4.63 -3.41 19.23
C MET A 172 3.63 -4.53 18.94
N SER A 173 3.17 -5.25 19.94
CA SER A 173 2.31 -6.43 19.77
C SER A 173 1.02 -6.29 20.58
N PHE A 174 -0.11 -6.18 19.89
CA PHE A 174 -1.42 -6.38 20.49
C PHE A 174 -1.75 -7.87 20.51
N LYS A 175 -2.12 -8.41 21.68
CA LYS A 175 -2.46 -9.83 21.85
C LYS A 175 -3.94 -9.97 22.19
N ALA A 176 -4.66 -10.79 21.43
CA ALA A 176 -6.03 -11.22 21.72
C ALA A 176 -5.97 -12.65 22.29
N LYS A 177 -5.97 -12.77 23.62
CA LYS A 177 -5.58 -13.99 24.34
C LYS A 177 -6.47 -15.19 24.02
N GLU A 178 -7.79 -14.99 23.97
CA GLU A 178 -8.77 -16.04 23.68
C GLU A 178 -8.62 -16.64 22.27
N TYR A 179 -8.14 -15.83 21.32
CA TYR A 179 -7.91 -16.26 19.95
C TYR A 179 -6.50 -16.81 19.75
N ASN A 180 -5.61 -16.70 20.74
CA ASN A 180 -4.18 -16.92 20.57
C ASN A 180 -3.65 -16.18 19.32
N ALA A 181 -4.14 -14.95 19.12
CA ALA A 181 -3.88 -14.13 17.94
C ALA A 181 -3.06 -12.91 18.30
N SER A 182 -2.27 -12.41 17.34
CA SER A 182 -1.54 -11.16 17.51
C SER A 182 -1.63 -10.25 16.29
N VAL A 183 -1.75 -8.95 16.56
CA VAL A 183 -1.74 -7.88 15.57
C VAL A 183 -0.63 -6.91 15.95
N GLU A 184 0.39 -6.85 15.12
CA GLU A 184 1.68 -6.28 15.50
C GLU A 184 2.06 -5.14 14.56
N PHE A 185 2.88 -4.22 15.06
CA PHE A 185 3.50 -3.17 14.27
C PHE A 185 5.01 -3.22 14.45
N TYR A 186 5.76 -3.30 13.35
CA TYR A 186 7.20 -3.19 13.35
C TYR A 186 7.64 -1.88 12.69
N TRP A 187 8.40 -1.07 13.43
CA TRP A 187 8.98 0.16 12.93
C TRP A 187 10.10 -0.12 11.92
N SER A 188 9.79 0.09 10.64
CA SER A 188 10.76 0.02 9.55
C SER A 188 10.37 1.03 8.45
N PRO A 189 10.55 2.33 8.71
CA PRO A 189 9.94 3.39 7.92
C PRO A 189 10.45 3.47 6.48
N LEU A 190 11.65 2.94 6.22
CA LEU A 190 12.26 2.84 4.89
C LEU A 190 12.38 1.38 4.42
N LEU A 191 11.78 0.42 5.15
CA LEU A 191 11.84 -1.05 5.01
C LEU A 191 13.25 -1.65 5.15
N VAL A 192 14.21 -1.10 4.41
CA VAL A 192 15.63 -1.43 4.52
C VAL A 192 16.26 -0.77 5.76
N GLU A 193 17.43 -1.24 6.16
CA GLU A 193 18.16 -0.68 7.30
C GLU A 193 18.50 0.78 7.08
N SER A 194 18.34 1.59 8.13
CA SER A 194 18.61 3.02 8.12
C SER A 194 19.11 3.50 9.48
N ASN A 195 19.72 4.68 9.50
CA ASN A 195 20.02 5.36 10.76
C ASN A 195 18.77 5.89 11.49
N SER A 196 17.58 5.63 10.95
CA SER A 196 16.30 6.09 11.46
C SER A 196 15.40 4.94 11.96
N ASP A 197 15.99 3.77 12.23
CA ASP A 197 15.27 2.56 12.66
C ASP A 197 14.97 2.52 14.16
N HIS A 198 15.44 3.50 14.94
CA HIS A 198 15.15 3.56 16.37
C HIS A 198 13.69 4.00 16.61
N PRO A 199 12.87 3.30 17.41
CA PRO A 199 11.43 3.58 17.52
C PRO A 199 11.10 4.97 18.07
N THR A 200 12.00 5.59 18.84
CA THR A 200 11.86 6.95 19.38
C THR A 200 12.86 7.96 18.79
N ASN A 201 14.16 7.66 18.84
CA ASN A 201 15.26 8.53 18.39
C ASN A 201 15.52 8.42 16.87
N HIS A 202 14.50 8.65 16.06
CA HIS A 202 14.58 8.52 14.59
C HIS A 202 14.33 9.82 13.80
N ARG A 203 14.06 10.92 14.50
CA ARG A 203 13.84 12.24 13.88
C ARG A 203 15.19 12.92 13.66
N ILE A 204 15.90 12.48 12.64
CA ILE A 204 17.22 13.01 12.27
C ILE A 204 17.16 13.69 10.90
N PRO A 205 17.88 14.81 10.72
CA PRO A 205 17.85 15.58 9.47
C PRO A 205 18.48 14.80 8.32
N ASP A 206 19.64 14.19 8.57
CA ASP A 206 20.43 13.45 7.60
C ASP A 206 20.10 11.96 7.65
N ARG A 207 19.07 11.56 6.92
CA ARG A 207 18.70 10.16 6.79
C ARG A 207 19.67 9.43 5.87
N ILE A 208 20.07 8.23 6.29
CA ILE A 208 20.97 7.33 5.57
C ILE A 208 20.30 5.97 5.48
N VAL A 209 20.27 5.41 4.27
CA VAL A 209 19.71 4.09 4.00
C VAL A 209 20.77 3.12 3.50
N ARG A 210 20.67 1.87 3.92
CA ARG A 210 21.42 0.74 3.37
C ARG A 210 20.48 -0.04 2.46
N THR A 211 20.35 0.37 1.20
CA THR A 211 19.35 -0.17 0.27
C THR A 211 19.52 -1.65 -0.06
N GLN A 212 20.59 -2.30 0.40
CA GLN A 212 20.87 -3.73 0.20
C GLN A 212 20.76 -4.55 1.51
N SER A 213 20.21 -3.97 2.58
CA SER A 213 20.10 -4.65 3.87
C SER A 213 18.69 -4.57 4.43
N ILE A 214 18.09 -5.72 4.72
CA ILE A 214 16.73 -5.84 5.27
C ILE A 214 16.63 -6.91 6.36
N GLU A 215 17.59 -7.84 6.42
CA GLU A 215 17.60 -9.06 7.23
C GLU A 215 17.47 -8.79 8.72
N LYS A 216 18.10 -7.71 9.19
CA LYS A 216 17.99 -7.24 10.57
C LYS A 216 16.55 -6.92 10.97
N HIS A 217 15.75 -6.39 10.05
CA HIS A 217 14.32 -6.13 10.27
C HIS A 217 13.49 -7.38 10.03
N ALA A 218 13.73 -8.03 8.89
CA ALA A 218 12.96 -9.16 8.39
C ALA A 218 12.78 -10.30 9.39
N LYS A 219 13.82 -10.60 10.18
CA LYS A 219 13.77 -11.63 11.23
C LYS A 219 12.60 -11.51 12.23
N HIS A 220 11.97 -10.34 12.32
CA HIS A 220 10.85 -10.09 13.23
C HIS A 220 9.48 -10.44 12.64
N TRP A 221 9.40 -10.63 11.33
CA TRP A 221 8.13 -10.84 10.61
C TRP A 221 8.17 -12.02 9.63
N THR A 222 9.29 -12.76 9.53
CA THR A 222 9.46 -13.91 8.62
C THR A 222 8.37 -14.97 8.76
N ASP A 223 7.87 -15.20 9.97
CA ASP A 223 6.89 -16.22 10.33
C ASP A 223 5.46 -15.67 10.47
N ALA A 224 5.17 -14.48 9.96
CA ALA A 224 3.83 -13.91 9.98
C ALA A 224 2.90 -14.56 8.95
N ASP A 225 1.63 -14.74 9.31
CA ASP A 225 0.58 -15.25 8.41
C ASP A 225 0.01 -14.14 7.52
N ILE A 226 0.04 -12.90 7.98
CA ILE A 226 -0.38 -11.72 7.21
C ILE A 226 0.64 -10.61 7.39
N LEU A 227 1.21 -10.11 6.28
CA LEU A 227 2.12 -8.98 6.27
C LEU A 227 1.49 -7.79 5.54
N VAL A 228 1.49 -6.64 6.20
CA VAL A 228 0.94 -5.39 5.66
C VAL A 228 2.05 -4.33 5.64
N PHE A 229 2.68 -4.14 4.48
CA PHE A 229 3.79 -3.19 4.32
C PHE A 229 3.31 -1.79 3.95
N ASN A 230 4.03 -0.75 4.37
CA ASN A 230 4.03 0.54 3.69
C ASN A 230 5.43 1.15 3.70
N SER A 231 5.69 2.11 2.81
CA SER A 231 6.81 3.02 2.95
C SER A 231 6.68 4.18 1.98
N TYR A 232 6.45 5.40 2.47
CA TYR A 232 6.34 6.57 1.59
C TYR A 232 6.82 7.88 2.24
N LEU A 233 6.33 8.18 3.45
CA LEU A 233 6.41 9.54 4.01
C LEU A 233 7.83 10.11 4.01
N TRP A 234 8.81 9.27 4.36
CA TRP A 234 10.20 9.68 4.52
C TRP A 234 11.01 9.70 3.22
N TRP A 235 10.46 9.13 2.16
CA TRP A 235 10.97 9.26 0.80
C TRP A 235 10.58 10.57 0.15
N ARG A 236 9.75 11.42 0.76
CA ARG A 236 9.33 12.72 0.21
C ARG A 236 10.47 13.78 0.31
N ARG A 237 11.56 13.54 -0.40
CA ARG A 237 12.79 14.35 -0.47
C ARG A 237 13.28 14.40 -1.92
N SER A 238 14.24 15.26 -2.24
CA SER A 238 14.86 15.30 -3.58
C SER A 238 15.90 14.19 -3.76
N THR A 239 16.64 13.89 -2.71
CA THR A 239 17.78 12.99 -2.70
C THR A 239 17.82 12.18 -1.41
N MET A 240 18.57 11.08 -1.42
CA MET A 240 18.84 10.24 -0.25
C MET A 240 20.31 9.86 -0.21
N LYS A 241 20.91 9.89 0.99
CA LYS A 241 22.25 9.34 1.22
C LYS A 241 22.14 7.82 1.35
N VAL A 242 22.72 7.09 0.41
CA VAL A 242 22.81 5.63 0.40
C VAL A 242 24.19 5.22 0.88
N MET A 243 24.23 4.22 1.76
CA MET A 243 25.45 3.63 2.31
C MET A 243 25.59 2.17 1.86
N TRP A 244 26.77 1.83 1.33
CA TRP A 244 27.24 0.44 1.17
C TRP A 244 28.26 0.13 2.27
N GLY A 245 28.30 -1.10 2.76
CA GLY A 245 29.02 -1.45 4.00
C GLY A 245 28.09 -1.47 5.21
N SER A 246 28.62 -1.48 6.43
CA SER A 246 27.88 -1.56 7.71
C SER A 246 27.93 -0.27 8.51
N PHE A 247 26.89 0.04 9.30
CA PHE A 247 26.93 1.16 10.26
C PHE A 247 27.94 0.95 11.39
N GLN A 248 28.44 -0.27 11.60
CA GLN A 248 29.44 -0.59 12.62
C GLN A 248 30.88 -0.45 12.12
N ASP A 249 31.06 -0.41 10.79
CA ASP A 249 32.38 -0.40 10.16
C ASP A 249 32.71 1.01 9.65
N ASN A 250 33.98 1.39 9.72
CA ASN A 250 34.45 2.72 9.28
C ASN A 250 34.74 2.81 7.77
N ASP A 251 34.53 1.73 7.01
CA ASP A 251 34.82 1.63 5.58
C ASP A 251 33.59 1.84 4.68
N GLY A 252 32.48 2.29 5.26
CA GLY A 252 31.24 2.53 4.56
C GLY A 252 31.37 3.56 3.43
N ILE A 253 30.87 3.22 2.25
CA ILE A 253 30.85 4.10 1.08
C ILE A 253 29.50 4.82 1.05
N TYR A 254 29.52 6.15 1.04
CA TYR A 254 28.33 6.98 1.00
C TYR A 254 28.17 7.63 -0.37
N LYS A 255 26.96 7.60 -0.92
CA LYS A 255 26.60 8.35 -2.12
C LYS A 255 25.24 8.98 -1.95
N GLU A 256 25.15 10.26 -2.29
CA GLU A 256 23.88 10.92 -2.46
C GLU A 256 23.33 10.63 -3.86
N ILE A 257 22.11 10.11 -3.93
CA ILE A 257 21.46 9.78 -5.19
C ILE A 257 20.03 10.34 -5.22
N GLU A 258 19.47 10.43 -6.41
CA GLU A 258 18.09 10.85 -6.64
C GLU A 258 17.09 9.90 -5.94
N ILE A 259 16.01 10.47 -5.43
CA ILE A 259 15.10 9.80 -4.50
C ILE A 259 14.36 8.61 -5.11
N LEU A 260 13.89 8.71 -6.36
CA LEU A 260 13.21 7.60 -7.04
C LEU A 260 14.16 6.43 -7.22
N ARG A 261 15.42 6.71 -7.56
CA ARG A 261 16.44 5.65 -7.65
C ARG A 261 16.71 4.99 -6.29
N ALA A 262 16.78 5.77 -5.21
CA ALA A 262 16.95 5.21 -3.87
C ALA A 262 15.76 4.34 -3.45
N TYR A 263 14.54 4.80 -3.76
CA TYR A 263 13.30 4.07 -3.48
C TYR A 263 13.22 2.76 -4.29
N GLU A 264 13.58 2.79 -5.57
CA GLU A 264 13.65 1.60 -6.43
C GLU A 264 14.64 0.58 -5.88
N LEU A 265 15.81 1.01 -5.42
CA LEU A 265 16.81 0.11 -4.83
C LEU A 265 16.27 -0.55 -3.54
N ALA A 266 15.63 0.23 -2.67
CA ALA A 266 15.06 -0.28 -1.43
C ALA A 266 13.91 -1.29 -1.69
N LEU A 267 12.98 -0.96 -2.60
CA LEU A 267 11.89 -1.87 -2.96
C LEU A 267 12.38 -3.10 -3.72
N LYS A 268 13.46 -2.99 -4.50
CA LYS A 268 14.11 -4.17 -5.08
C LYS A 268 14.56 -5.13 -3.98
N THR A 269 15.27 -4.65 -2.97
CA THR A 269 15.71 -5.50 -1.85
C THR A 269 14.56 -6.07 -1.05
N TRP A 270 13.50 -5.29 -0.80
CA TRP A 270 12.27 -5.82 -0.19
C TRP A 270 11.63 -6.93 -1.05
N SER A 271 11.50 -6.71 -2.36
CA SER A 271 10.90 -7.70 -3.27
C SER A 271 11.73 -8.97 -3.37
N ASP A 272 13.06 -8.86 -3.51
CA ASP A 272 13.94 -10.02 -3.54
C ASP A 272 13.88 -10.78 -2.20
N TRP A 273 13.78 -10.08 -1.06
CA TRP A 273 13.63 -10.75 0.23
C TRP A 273 12.34 -11.56 0.33
N LEU A 274 11.20 -11.00 -0.12
CA LEU A 274 9.92 -11.70 -0.11
C LEU A 274 9.96 -12.98 -0.95
N GLU A 275 10.54 -12.92 -2.14
CA GLU A 275 10.69 -14.08 -3.03
C GLU A 275 11.38 -15.26 -2.34
N PHE A 276 12.46 -15.02 -1.61
CA PHE A 276 13.29 -16.09 -1.06
C PHE A 276 12.89 -16.53 0.35
N ASN A 277 12.12 -15.73 1.09
CA ASN A 277 11.90 -15.95 2.52
C ASN A 277 10.44 -16.16 2.91
N VAL A 278 9.48 -15.88 2.02
CA VAL A 278 8.05 -16.05 2.32
C VAL A 278 7.47 -17.24 1.55
N ASP A 279 6.69 -18.05 2.24
CA ASP A 279 5.88 -19.11 1.64
C ASP A 279 4.52 -18.50 1.20
N PRO A 280 4.30 -18.25 -0.11
CA PRO A 280 3.08 -17.59 -0.59
C PRO A 280 1.82 -18.43 -0.39
N LEU A 281 1.94 -19.72 -0.03
CA LEU A 281 0.80 -20.58 0.30
C LEU A 281 0.35 -20.40 1.77
N LYS A 282 1.19 -19.80 2.61
CA LYS A 282 0.92 -19.62 4.05
C LYS A 282 0.70 -18.16 4.41
N THR A 283 1.43 -17.25 3.76
CA THR A 283 1.44 -15.83 4.13
C THR A 283 0.69 -15.00 3.10
N GLN A 284 -0.29 -14.22 3.56
CA GLN A 284 -0.93 -13.18 2.75
C GLN A 284 -0.10 -11.91 2.79
N LEU A 285 0.18 -11.34 1.61
CA LEU A 285 1.03 -10.17 1.47
C LEU A 285 0.24 -8.96 0.98
N PHE A 286 0.36 -7.85 1.68
CA PHE A 286 -0.27 -6.58 1.36
C PHE A 286 0.77 -5.45 1.30
N PHE A 287 0.58 -4.52 0.36
CA PHE A 287 1.31 -3.27 0.33
C PHE A 287 0.33 -2.10 0.28
N VAL A 288 0.38 -1.23 1.29
CA VAL A 288 -0.46 -0.03 1.40
C VAL A 288 0.19 1.08 0.60
N SER A 289 -0.56 1.62 -0.37
CA SER A 289 -0.08 2.73 -1.19
C SER A 289 0.11 4.00 -0.35
N MET A 290 0.68 5.04 -0.96
CA MET A 290 1.00 6.28 -0.27
C MET A 290 -0.21 6.94 0.42
N SER A 291 -0.04 7.29 1.69
CA SER A 291 -0.95 8.21 2.39
C SER A 291 -0.62 9.64 1.95
N PRO A 292 -1.61 10.43 1.49
CA PRO A 292 -1.41 11.80 1.05
C PRO A 292 -1.19 12.75 2.23
N THR A 293 -0.80 13.99 1.90
CA THR A 293 -0.65 15.10 2.86
C THR A 293 -1.42 16.32 2.37
N HIS A 294 -1.99 17.10 3.29
CA HIS A 294 -2.79 18.27 2.94
C HIS A 294 -2.16 19.56 3.47
N PHE A 295 -0.99 19.91 2.94
CA PHE A 295 -0.23 21.08 3.37
C PHE A 295 -0.61 22.40 2.68
N TRP A 296 -1.33 22.34 1.57
CA TRP A 296 -1.42 23.45 0.63
C TRP A 296 -2.87 23.72 0.24
N GLY A 297 -3.46 24.69 0.95
CA GLY A 297 -4.85 25.10 0.77
C GLY A 297 -5.23 25.45 -0.67
N GLU A 298 -4.29 25.98 -1.45
CA GLU A 298 -4.51 26.35 -2.84
C GLU A 298 -4.90 25.16 -3.73
N GLU A 299 -4.53 23.93 -3.34
CA GLU A 299 -4.86 22.72 -4.10
C GLU A 299 -6.38 22.45 -4.14
N TRP A 300 -7.10 22.85 -3.09
CA TRP A 300 -8.55 22.72 -2.98
C TRP A 300 -9.29 24.06 -2.92
N GLY A 301 -8.62 25.14 -3.33
CA GLY A 301 -9.26 26.43 -3.61
C GLY A 301 -9.41 27.37 -2.42
N ILE A 302 -8.59 27.23 -1.38
CA ILE A 302 -8.48 28.21 -0.29
C ILE A 302 -7.13 28.94 -0.33
N ASP A 303 -6.86 29.83 0.64
CA ASP A 303 -5.65 30.64 0.70
C ASP A 303 -4.38 29.77 0.76
N SER A 304 -3.32 30.18 0.05
CA SER A 304 -2.03 29.46 0.00
C SER A 304 -1.29 29.41 1.34
N ASN A 305 -1.65 30.26 2.30
CA ASN A 305 -1.11 30.24 3.67
C ASN A 305 -1.91 29.31 4.60
N GLN A 306 -2.97 28.68 4.10
CA GLN A 306 -3.78 27.72 4.84
C GLN A 306 -3.43 26.28 4.45
N ASN A 307 -3.82 25.34 5.30
CA ASN A 307 -3.58 23.91 5.14
C ASN A 307 -4.78 23.14 5.70
N CYS A 308 -4.59 21.89 6.15
CA CYS A 308 -5.66 21.09 6.75
C CYS A 308 -6.28 21.69 8.04
N TYR A 309 -5.72 22.77 8.60
CA TYR A 309 -6.31 23.44 9.75
C TYR A 309 -7.72 23.99 9.46
N ASN A 310 -8.65 23.72 10.38
CA ASN A 310 -10.09 24.05 10.27
C ASN A 310 -10.85 23.39 9.11
N GLU A 311 -10.26 22.43 8.41
CA GLU A 311 -10.98 21.67 7.39
C GLU A 311 -11.94 20.66 8.02
N THR A 312 -13.21 20.70 7.63
CA THR A 312 -14.28 19.88 8.24
C THR A 312 -15.07 19.04 7.25
N GLU A 313 -14.82 19.21 5.95
CA GLU A 313 -15.48 18.48 4.87
C GLU A 313 -14.44 17.94 3.87
N PRO A 314 -14.71 16.76 3.25
CA PRO A 314 -13.90 16.25 2.17
C PRO A 314 -13.85 17.19 0.95
N ILE A 315 -12.81 17.03 0.14
CA ILE A 315 -12.72 17.63 -1.20
C ILE A 315 -13.77 16.98 -2.10
N LYS A 316 -14.57 17.82 -2.77
CA LYS A 316 -15.67 17.37 -3.66
C LYS A 316 -15.27 17.26 -5.13
N LYS A 317 -14.10 17.79 -5.51
CA LYS A 317 -13.61 17.79 -6.89
C LYS A 317 -13.28 16.35 -7.31
N ILE A 318 -14.10 15.75 -8.16
CA ILE A 318 -13.87 14.38 -8.68
C ILE A 318 -12.51 14.30 -9.37
N GLY A 319 -11.78 13.22 -9.10
CA GLY A 319 -10.44 13.00 -9.66
C GLY A 319 -9.37 13.91 -9.03
N PHE A 320 -9.61 14.44 -7.83
CA PHE A 320 -8.62 15.22 -7.10
C PHE A 320 -7.33 14.41 -6.89
N TRP A 321 -6.21 15.11 -7.00
CA TRP A 321 -4.87 14.56 -6.83
C TRP A 321 -3.94 15.67 -6.32
N GLY A 322 -3.46 15.54 -5.08
CA GLY A 322 -2.55 16.49 -4.48
C GLY A 322 -1.13 16.35 -5.02
N ARG A 323 -0.36 17.45 -5.00
CA ARG A 323 1.07 17.47 -5.37
C ARG A 323 1.93 16.68 -4.38
N GLY A 324 1.38 16.38 -3.20
CA GLY A 324 2.03 15.60 -2.17
C GLY A 324 2.15 14.10 -2.48
N SER A 325 1.40 13.59 -3.47
CA SER A 325 1.35 12.19 -3.89
C SER A 325 2.03 11.98 -5.24
N ASP A 326 3.23 11.40 -5.23
CA ASP A 326 4.06 11.24 -6.41
C ASP A 326 3.76 9.93 -7.16
N LYS A 327 3.04 10.03 -8.29
CA LYS A 327 2.72 8.89 -9.16
C LYS A 327 3.95 8.10 -9.63
N ARG A 328 5.13 8.74 -9.71
CA ARG A 328 6.37 8.04 -10.08
C ARG A 328 6.78 7.04 -9.00
N MET A 329 6.58 7.36 -7.73
CA MET A 329 6.82 6.42 -6.63
C MET A 329 5.78 5.28 -6.63
N MET A 330 4.52 5.54 -6.99
CA MET A 330 3.52 4.47 -7.17
C MET A 330 3.97 3.47 -8.23
N ASN A 331 4.42 3.96 -9.39
CA ASN A 331 4.90 3.09 -10.46
C ASN A 331 6.09 2.22 -10.03
N VAL A 332 6.95 2.71 -9.11
CA VAL A 332 8.07 1.92 -8.56
C VAL A 332 7.56 0.78 -7.67
N VAL A 333 6.51 1.02 -6.88
CA VAL A 333 5.82 -0.03 -6.10
C VAL A 333 5.18 -1.05 -7.06
N ASP A 334 4.41 -0.59 -8.04
CA ASP A 334 3.74 -1.45 -9.02
C ASP A 334 4.76 -2.33 -9.75
N THR A 335 5.88 -1.76 -10.19
CA THR A 335 6.97 -2.51 -10.83
C THR A 335 7.57 -3.57 -9.91
N ALA A 336 7.72 -3.29 -8.61
CA ALA A 336 8.24 -4.26 -7.64
C ALA A 336 7.23 -5.41 -7.42
N ILE A 337 5.94 -5.09 -7.32
CA ILE A 337 4.85 -6.07 -7.16
C ILE A 337 4.68 -6.92 -8.41
N ASP A 338 4.71 -6.34 -9.61
CA ASP A 338 4.60 -7.07 -10.87
C ASP A 338 5.75 -8.07 -11.03
N ARG A 339 6.98 -7.67 -10.67
CA ARG A 339 8.14 -8.58 -10.65
C ARG A 339 7.95 -9.75 -9.68
N LEU A 340 7.36 -9.52 -8.51
CA LEU A 340 7.05 -10.59 -7.56
C LEU A 340 6.00 -11.55 -8.15
N LYS A 341 4.97 -10.99 -8.78
CA LYS A 341 3.91 -11.76 -9.44
C LYS A 341 4.46 -12.67 -10.54
N ASP A 342 5.38 -12.17 -11.36
CA ASP A 342 6.07 -12.96 -12.40
C ASP A 342 6.87 -14.14 -11.81
N ARG A 343 7.28 -14.03 -10.53
CA ARG A 343 8.03 -15.04 -9.77
C ARG A 343 7.13 -15.90 -8.86
N GLY A 344 5.81 -15.76 -8.95
CA GLY A 344 4.85 -16.57 -8.20
C GLY A 344 4.53 -16.06 -6.78
N VAL A 345 4.98 -14.87 -6.41
CA VAL A 345 4.67 -14.23 -5.13
C VAL A 345 3.63 -13.13 -5.35
N SER A 346 2.42 -13.35 -4.83
CA SER A 346 1.31 -12.40 -5.00
C SER A 346 1.27 -11.40 -3.83
N VAL A 347 1.48 -10.12 -4.13
CA VAL A 347 1.28 -9.02 -3.18
C VAL A 347 0.05 -8.22 -3.62
N GLN A 348 -0.90 -8.05 -2.70
CA GLN A 348 -2.10 -7.24 -2.96
C GLN A 348 -1.83 -5.78 -2.61
N ILE A 349 -2.04 -4.87 -3.56
CA ILE A 349 -1.94 -3.44 -3.29
C ILE A 349 -3.24 -2.92 -2.68
N LEU A 350 -3.14 -2.28 -1.51
CA LEU A 350 -4.21 -1.46 -0.96
C LEU A 350 -4.04 -0.04 -1.48
N ASN A 351 -4.67 0.27 -2.62
CA ASN A 351 -4.56 1.57 -3.29
C ASN A 351 -5.42 2.64 -2.60
N VAL A 352 -4.99 3.06 -1.41
CA VAL A 352 -5.70 4.01 -0.55
C VAL A 352 -5.41 5.47 -0.88
N THR A 353 -4.52 5.75 -1.84
CA THR A 353 -4.01 7.11 -2.10
C THR A 353 -5.13 8.05 -2.52
N GLN A 354 -5.80 7.78 -3.63
CA GLN A 354 -6.78 8.73 -4.18
C GLN A 354 -8.00 8.88 -3.28
N LEU A 355 -8.50 7.79 -2.68
CA LEU A 355 -9.61 7.91 -1.73
C LEU A 355 -9.20 8.77 -0.52
N SER A 356 -7.95 8.71 -0.08
CA SER A 356 -7.46 9.51 1.05
C SER A 356 -7.17 10.97 0.66
N GLU A 357 -6.90 11.25 -0.62
CA GLU A 357 -6.69 12.62 -1.15
C GLU A 357 -7.96 13.46 -1.01
N TYR A 358 -9.14 12.86 -0.94
CA TYR A 358 -10.36 13.61 -0.67
C TYR A 358 -10.45 14.08 0.78
N ARG A 359 -9.67 13.52 1.71
CA ARG A 359 -9.95 13.58 3.15
C ARG A 359 -9.15 14.64 3.89
N LYS A 360 -9.04 15.86 3.35
CA LYS A 360 -8.41 17.00 4.06
C LYS A 360 -8.95 17.25 5.47
N ASP A 361 -10.19 16.83 5.74
CA ASP A 361 -10.87 16.90 7.05
C ASP A 361 -10.38 15.86 8.07
N GLY A 362 -9.76 14.76 7.64
CA GLY A 362 -9.44 13.62 8.49
C GLY A 362 -8.18 13.75 9.36
N HIS A 363 -7.39 14.81 9.17
CA HIS A 363 -6.12 15.00 9.86
C HIS A 363 -6.27 15.47 11.31
N PRO A 364 -5.33 15.14 12.22
CA PRO A 364 -5.28 15.70 13.56
C PRO A 364 -5.19 17.21 13.57
N SER A 365 -4.50 17.80 12.59
CA SER A 365 -4.20 19.22 12.60
C SER A 365 -3.51 19.58 13.92
N ILE A 366 -4.11 20.43 14.75
CA ILE A 366 -3.59 20.81 16.06
C ILE A 366 -4.01 19.86 17.20
N TYR A 367 -5.00 19.00 16.96
CA TYR A 367 -5.65 18.14 17.95
C TYR A 367 -4.87 16.84 18.17
N ARG A 368 -3.62 16.96 18.62
CA ARG A 368 -2.80 15.83 19.04
C ARG A 368 -1.86 16.25 20.14
N LYS A 369 -1.22 15.27 20.79
CA LYS A 369 -0.12 15.55 21.71
C LYS A 369 1.01 16.28 21.00
N GLN A 370 1.34 17.46 21.53
CA GLN A 370 2.56 18.19 21.21
C GLN A 370 3.64 17.76 22.21
N TRP A 371 4.71 17.15 21.71
CA TRP A 371 5.81 16.64 22.56
C TRP A 371 6.74 17.76 23.01
N ASP A 372 6.86 18.78 22.18
CA ASP A 372 7.61 19.99 22.45
C ASP A 372 6.64 21.13 22.77
N PRO A 373 6.95 22.02 23.73
CA PRO A 373 6.15 23.20 23.99
C PRO A 373 6.04 24.07 22.72
N LEU A 374 4.82 24.54 22.44
CA LEU A 374 4.59 25.46 21.34
C LEU A 374 5.11 26.85 21.69
N THR A 375 5.71 27.54 20.72
CA THR A 375 6.09 28.94 20.85
C THR A 375 4.87 29.87 20.80
N GLU A 376 5.01 31.11 21.27
CA GLU A 376 3.93 32.11 21.16
C GLU A 376 3.51 32.36 19.70
N GLU A 377 4.48 32.39 18.78
CA GLU A 377 4.23 32.52 17.34
C GLU A 377 3.41 31.34 16.79
N GLN A 378 3.72 30.12 17.23
CA GLN A 378 2.96 28.93 16.84
C GLN A 378 1.54 29.01 17.39
N ILE A 379 1.35 29.34 18.66
CA ILE A 379 0.02 29.49 19.28
C ILE A 379 -0.81 30.54 18.53
N ALA A 380 -0.22 31.66 18.12
CA ALA A 380 -0.87 32.71 17.35
C ALA A 380 -1.22 32.28 15.92
N ASN A 381 -0.50 31.30 15.34
CA ASN A 381 -0.73 30.77 14.00
C ASN A 381 -0.88 29.23 14.00
N PRO A 382 -2.07 28.69 14.32
CA PRO A 382 -2.34 27.25 14.37
C PRO A 382 -1.94 26.46 13.12
N SER A 383 -2.08 27.06 11.93
CA SER A 383 -1.66 26.44 10.68
C SER A 383 -0.16 26.10 10.65
N SER A 384 0.68 26.85 11.36
CA SER A 384 2.14 26.64 11.38
C SER A 384 2.60 25.32 12.02
N TYR A 385 1.79 24.75 12.92
CA TYR A 385 2.11 23.51 13.63
C TYR A 385 1.07 22.40 13.42
N ALA A 386 0.11 22.62 12.52
CA ALA A 386 -0.89 21.64 12.15
C ALA A 386 -0.26 20.40 11.52
N ASP A 387 -0.61 19.22 12.04
CA ASP A 387 -0.25 17.95 11.43
C ASP A 387 -1.24 17.60 10.31
N CYS A 388 -0.78 17.78 9.08
CA CYS A 388 -1.50 17.43 7.85
C CYS A 388 -0.92 16.18 7.18
N ILE A 389 -0.33 15.28 7.97
CA ILE A 389 0.25 14.01 7.53
C ILE A 389 -0.56 12.85 8.11
N HIS A 390 -0.66 12.78 9.44
CA HIS A 390 -1.28 11.67 10.14
C HIS A 390 -2.80 11.79 10.15
N TRP A 391 -3.50 10.81 10.71
CA TRP A 391 -4.96 10.76 10.71
C TRP A 391 -5.52 10.65 12.12
N CYS A 392 -6.63 11.35 12.34
CA CYS A 392 -7.47 11.12 13.51
C CYS A 392 -8.04 9.70 13.49
N LEU A 393 -8.26 9.13 14.67
CA LEU A 393 -8.95 7.86 14.86
C LEU A 393 -10.10 8.02 15.86
N PRO A 394 -11.30 7.48 15.60
CA PRO A 394 -11.71 6.80 14.35
C PRO A 394 -11.70 7.76 13.14
N GLY A 395 -11.49 7.23 11.94
CA GLY A 395 -11.30 8.04 10.74
C GLY A 395 -10.81 7.28 9.50
N VAL A 396 -10.02 7.96 8.66
CA VAL A 396 -9.57 7.46 7.35
C VAL A 396 -8.90 6.08 7.41
N PRO A 397 -8.01 5.77 8.38
CA PRO A 397 -7.38 4.46 8.46
C PRO A 397 -8.34 3.30 8.78
N ASP A 398 -9.53 3.58 9.33
CA ASP A 398 -10.55 2.55 9.54
C ASP A 398 -11.02 2.00 8.19
N VAL A 399 -11.23 2.89 7.21
CA VAL A 399 -11.57 2.50 5.84
C VAL A 399 -10.43 1.74 5.16
N TRP A 400 -9.17 2.06 5.44
CA TRP A 400 -8.05 1.25 4.95
C TRP A 400 -8.10 -0.17 5.49
N ASN A 401 -8.52 -0.33 6.75
CA ASN A 401 -8.70 -1.64 7.37
C ASN A 401 -9.97 -2.37 6.92
N GLU A 402 -11.03 -1.66 6.53
CA GLU A 402 -12.17 -2.25 5.83
C GLU A 402 -11.78 -2.81 4.46
N LEU A 403 -10.94 -2.09 3.71
CA LEU A 403 -10.38 -2.56 2.44
C LEU A 403 -9.47 -3.77 2.66
N LEU A 404 -8.58 -3.73 3.65
CA LEU A 404 -7.76 -4.88 4.04
C LEU A 404 -8.63 -6.10 4.42
N TYR A 405 -9.66 -5.89 5.25
CA TYR A 405 -10.62 -6.93 5.63
C TYR A 405 -11.33 -7.51 4.41
N ALA A 406 -11.78 -6.67 3.48
CA ALA A 406 -12.39 -7.11 2.23
C ALA A 406 -11.43 -8.01 1.44
N TYR A 407 -10.16 -7.66 1.32
CA TYR A 407 -9.17 -8.50 0.64
C TYR A 407 -8.90 -9.83 1.35
N ILE A 408 -8.75 -9.82 2.68
CA ILE A 408 -8.52 -11.04 3.48
C ILE A 408 -9.63 -12.08 3.25
N PHE A 409 -10.88 -11.61 3.06
CA PHE A 409 -12.05 -12.48 2.87
C PHE A 409 -12.55 -12.58 1.43
N LYS A 410 -11.98 -11.83 0.47
CA LYS A 410 -12.24 -11.97 -0.98
C LYS A 410 -11.45 -13.13 -1.59
N GLN A 411 -10.40 -13.60 -0.91
CA GLN A 411 -9.54 -14.71 -1.35
C GLN A 411 -9.89 -16.08 -0.71
N GLN A 412 -11.01 -16.15 0.03
CA GLN A 412 -11.59 -17.41 0.54
C GLN A 412 -12.83 -17.74 -0.27
#